data_AF-A0A6V7LKP8-F1
#
_entry.id   AF-A0A6V7LKP8-F1
#
_cell.length_a   1.000
_cell.length_b   1.000
_cell.length_c   1.000
_cell.angle_alpha   90.00
_cell.angle_beta   90.00
_cell.angle_gamma   90.00
#
_symmetry.space_group_name_H-M   'P 1'
#
loop_
_entity.id
_entity.type
_entity.pdbx_description
1 polymer ?
#
loop_
_entity_poly.entity_id
_entity_poly.type
_entity_poly.pdbx_seq_one_letter_code
_entity_poly.pdbx_strand_id
1 'polypeptide(L)' 'VPGNEGKAGMVSIHDSNQTVSLQELADGLKKALPSYARPLFVRVLAELPLT' A
#
# COMPACT_ATOMS: atom_id res chain seq x y z
N VAL A 1 -17.78 3.04 -12.10
CA VAL A 1 -17.74 4.51 -11.98
C VAL A 1 -16.64 5.00 -12.91
N PRO A 2 -16.95 5.70 -14.00
CA PRO A 2 -15.93 6.30 -14.88
C PRO A 2 -14.97 7.17 -14.05
N GLY A 3 -13.65 7.02 -14.22
CA GLY A 3 -12.62 7.72 -13.44
C GLY A 3 -12.13 6.96 -12.19
N ASN A 4 -12.49 5.69 -12.04
CA ASN A 4 -11.92 4.79 -11.02
C ASN A 4 -10.84 3.85 -11.60
N GLU A 5 -10.56 3.92 -12.90
CA GLU A 5 -9.51 3.14 -13.55
C GLU A 5 -8.15 3.47 -12.89
N GLY A 6 -7.55 2.47 -12.26
CA GLY A 6 -6.26 2.61 -11.59
C GLY A 6 -6.31 3.03 -10.11
N LYS A 7 -7.50 3.10 -9.46
CA LYS A 7 -7.54 3.29 -8.01
C LYS A 7 -7.11 2.03 -7.27
N ALA A 8 -5.94 2.07 -6.65
CA ALA A 8 -5.56 1.06 -5.67
C ALA A 8 -6.43 1.27 -4.41
N GLY A 9 -7.38 0.37 -4.15
CA GLY A 9 -8.20 0.44 -2.94
C GLY A 9 -7.42 -0.01 -1.70
N MET A 10 -6.54 -0.99 -1.86
CA MET A 10 -5.81 -1.61 -0.75
C MET A 10 -4.46 -2.16 -1.22
N VAL A 11 -3.46 -2.10 -0.36
CA VAL A 11 -2.18 -2.80 -0.51
C VAL A 11 -1.90 -3.62 0.75
N SER A 12 -1.31 -4.80 0.58
CA SER A 12 -0.80 -5.62 1.68
C SER A 12 0.71 -5.79 1.54
N ILE A 13 1.44 -5.56 2.62
CA ILE A 13 2.90 -5.65 2.70
C ILE A 13 3.23 -6.74 3.70
N HIS A 14 4.05 -7.71 3.30
CA HIS A 14 4.60 -8.69 4.23
C HIS A 14 5.89 -8.16 4.85
N ASP A 15 5.92 -8.06 6.17
CA ASP A 15 7.05 -7.59 6.96
C ASP A 15 7.05 -8.30 8.32
N SER A 16 7.73 -9.44 8.40
CA SER A 16 7.87 -10.23 9.61
C SER A 16 8.69 -9.54 10.70
N ASN A 17 9.51 -8.55 10.33
CA ASN A 17 10.49 -7.92 11.22
C ASN A 17 10.05 -6.53 11.72
N GLN A 18 8.85 -6.08 11.35
CA GLN A 18 8.33 -4.75 11.71
C GLN A 18 9.29 -3.61 11.34
N THR A 19 9.87 -3.70 10.15
CA THR A 19 10.86 -2.77 9.61
C THR A 19 10.24 -1.68 8.73
N VAL A 20 8.98 -1.82 8.32
CA VAL A 20 8.30 -0.85 7.43
C VAL A 20 8.08 0.48 8.13
N SER A 21 8.74 1.53 7.61
CA SER A 21 8.46 2.93 7.96
C SER A 21 7.26 3.45 7.18
N LEU A 22 6.17 3.76 7.87
CA LEU A 22 4.97 4.34 7.25
C LEU A 22 5.22 5.72 6.64
N GLN A 23 6.16 6.49 7.20
CA GLN A 23 6.53 7.80 6.68
C GLN A 23 7.22 7.66 5.33
N GLU A 24 8.24 6.80 5.24
CA GLU A 24 8.98 6.57 3.99
C GLU A 24 8.07 5.94 2.93
N LEU A 25 7.20 5.01 3.34
CA LEU A 25 6.18 4.44 2.46
C LEU A 25 5.26 5.52 1.90
N ALA A 26 4.72 6.40 2.75
CA ALA A 26 3.82 7.47 2.30
C ALA A 26 4.52 8.43 1.34
N ASP A 27 5.77 8.82 1.61
CA ASP A 27 6.52 9.74 0.77
C ASP A 27 6.98 9.09 -0.54
N GLY A 28 7.34 7.81 -0.50
CA GLY A 28 7.59 6.99 -1.69
C GLY A 28 6.35 6.88 -2.58
N LEU A 29 5.19 6.57 -2.00
CA LEU A 29 3.91 6.47 -2.73
C LEU A 29 3.51 7.81 -3.37
N LYS A 30 3.73 8.94 -2.70
CA LYS A 30 3.47 10.27 -3.28
C LYS A 30 4.37 10.58 -4.48
N LYS A 31 5.64 10.13 -4.44
CA LYS A 31 6.61 10.36 -5.52
C LYS A 31 6.38 9.42 -6.70
N ALA A 32 6.02 8.17 -6.43
CA ALA A 32 5.91 7.13 -7.44
C ALA A 32 4.52 7.05 -8.09
N LEU A 33 3.46 7.41 -7.37
CA LEU A 33 2.08 7.21 -7.84
C LEU A 33 1.27 8.51 -7.87
N PRO A 34 0.44 8.71 -8.92
CA PRO A 34 -0.53 9.79 -8.93
C PRO A 34 -1.59 9.57 -7.85
N SER A 35 -2.28 10.65 -7.46
CA SER A 35 -3.18 10.64 -6.29
C SER A 35 -4.26 9.55 -6.32
N TYR A 36 -4.79 9.24 -7.50
CA TYR A 36 -5.80 8.21 -7.69
C TYR A 36 -5.25 6.80 -7.51
N ALA A 37 -3.97 6.55 -7.84
CA ALA A 37 -3.36 5.22 -7.75
C ALA A 37 -2.76 4.91 -6.37
N ARG A 38 -2.81 5.85 -5.43
CA ARG A 38 -2.31 5.63 -4.07
C ARG A 38 -3.31 4.76 -3.26
N PRO A 39 -2.83 3.71 -2.58
CA PRO A 39 -3.68 2.85 -1.76
C PRO A 39 -4.36 3.62 -0.63
N LEU A 40 -5.67 3.42 -0.47
CA LEU A 40 -6.44 3.99 0.65
C LEU A 40 -6.24 3.22 1.94
N PHE A 41 -6.08 1.90 1.83
CA PHE A 41 -5.82 1.02 2.97
C PHE A 41 -4.47 0.32 2.79
N VAL A 42 -3.63 0.37 3.82
CA VAL A 42 -2.35 -0.35 3.87
C VAL A 42 -2.45 -1.36 5.00
N ARG A 43 -2.19 -2.63 4.70
CA ARG A 43 -2.10 -3.70 5.69
C ARG A 43 -0.68 -4.22 5.74
N VAL A 44 -0.05 -4.19 6.92
CA VAL A 44 1.26 -4.83 7.14
C VAL A 44 1.03 -6.14 7.87
N LEU A 45 1.61 -7.22 7.36
CA LEU A 45 1.41 -8.59 7.82
C LEU A 45 2.75 -9.17 8.26
N ALA A 46 2.83 -9.66 9.50
CA ALA A 46 4.00 -10.37 9.98
C ALA A 46 4.11 -11.80 9.41
N GLU A 47 2.96 -12.39 9.08
CA GLU A 47 2.86 -13.74 8.52
C GLU A 47 1.89 -13.71 7.35
N LEU A 48 2.25 -14.42 6.28
CA LEU A 48 1.37 -14.60 5.13
C LEU A 48 0.33 -15.68 5.45
N PRO A 49 -0.96 -15.46 5.14
CA PRO A 49 -1.94 -16.51 5.23
C PRO A 49 -1.58 -17.63 4.23
N LEU A 50 -1.25 -18.81 4.76
CA LEU A 50 -1.03 -20.02 3.96
C LEU A 50 -2.38 -20.63 3.59
N THR A 51 -2.53 -21.06 2.33
CA THR A 51 -3.72 -21.73 1.78
C THR A 51 -3.57 -23.24 1.80
#